data_AF-A0A3A4VFD4-F1
#
_entry.id   AF-A0A3A4VFD4-F1
#
_cell.length_a   1.000
_cell.length_b   1.000
_cell.length_c   1.000
_cell.angle_alpha   90.00
_cell.angle_beta   90.00
_cell.angle_gamma   90.00
#
_symmetry.space_group_name_H-M   'P 1'
#
loop_
_entity.id
_entity.type
_entity.pdbx_description
1 polymer ?
#
loop_
_entity_poly.entity_id
_entity_poly.type
_entity_poly.pdbx_seq_one_letter_code
_entity_poly.pdbx_strand_id
1 'polypeptide(L)'
;MQPLINSWTYKLAHRSLGLLLVRLATGMVFLMHGWMKVQNMAMFDAAFAGMGLPMGTATFIAWLEVIGGLALILGIFPRVFGLIFGIQMLVAIYLTGFFANGYRQHELEIVLALLSFGIMFAGSGRFALYSGECPRCGAYMCKLGPTNCPEMKK
;
A
#
# COMPACT_ATOMS: atom_id res chain seq x y z
N MET A 1 -0.17 -19.61 -36.67
CA MET A 1 0.36 -18.23 -36.78
C MET A 1 0.52 -17.65 -35.37
N GLN A 2 1.24 -18.36 -34.49
CA GLN A 2 1.27 -18.15 -33.03
C GLN A 2 2.58 -17.63 -32.39
N PRO A 3 3.75 -17.51 -33.05
CA PRO A 3 5.00 -17.20 -32.31
C PRO A 3 5.27 -15.70 -32.06
N LEU A 4 4.56 -14.76 -32.70
CA LEU A 4 4.95 -13.33 -32.65
C LEU A 4 4.30 -12.53 -31.49
N ILE A 5 3.11 -12.91 -31.01
CA ILE A 5 2.43 -12.24 -29.90
C ILE A 5 3.13 -12.52 -28.55
N ASN A 6 3.82 -13.64 -28.46
CA ASN A 6 4.37 -14.18 -27.23
C ASN A 6 5.62 -13.42 -26.79
N SER A 7 6.25 -12.68 -27.73
CA SER A 7 7.54 -12.05 -27.47
C SER A 7 7.47 -10.77 -26.65
N TRP A 8 6.40 -10.02 -26.82
CA TRP A 8 6.16 -8.77 -26.12
C TRP A 8 5.62 -9.02 -24.72
N THR A 9 4.79 -10.05 -24.55
CA THR A 9 4.21 -10.42 -23.25
C THR A 9 5.26 -10.93 -22.27
N TYR A 10 6.25 -11.73 -22.69
CA TYR A 10 7.33 -12.15 -21.77
C TYR A 10 8.26 -11.00 -21.36
N LYS A 11 8.48 -10.00 -22.24
CA LYS A 11 9.30 -8.82 -21.92
C LYS A 11 8.60 -7.89 -20.93
N LEU A 12 7.27 -7.78 -21.02
CA LEU A 12 6.46 -6.92 -20.16
C LEU A 12 6.05 -7.57 -18.83
N ALA A 13 6.11 -8.90 -18.71
CA ALA A 13 5.73 -9.67 -17.52
C ALA A 13 6.75 -9.59 -16.35
N HIS A 14 7.25 -8.38 -16.04
CA HIS A 14 8.12 -8.15 -14.90
C HIS A 14 7.30 -7.83 -13.64
N ARG A 15 6.76 -8.86 -12.98
CA ARG A 15 5.98 -8.76 -11.71
C ARG A 15 6.62 -7.82 -10.69
N SER A 16 7.95 -7.85 -10.56
CA SER A 16 8.68 -6.99 -9.62
C SER A 16 8.67 -5.50 -9.99
N LEU A 17 8.66 -5.15 -11.28
CA LEU A 17 8.55 -3.76 -11.73
C LEU A 17 7.13 -3.24 -11.48
N GLY A 18 6.11 -4.04 -11.77
CA GLY A 18 4.71 -3.69 -11.44
C GLY A 18 4.52 -3.41 -9.95
N LEU A 19 5.04 -4.28 -9.09
CA LEU A 19 5.01 -4.07 -7.63
C LEU A 19 5.80 -2.85 -7.16
N LEU A 20 6.92 -2.52 -7.82
CA LEU A 20 7.65 -1.30 -7.51
C LEU A 20 6.80 -0.06 -7.83
N LEU A 21 6.22 0.01 -9.02
CA LEU A 21 5.40 1.15 -9.44
C LEU A 21 4.18 1.34 -8.54
N VAL A 22 3.48 0.25 -8.21
CA VAL A 22 2.33 0.30 -7.29
C VAL A 22 2.74 0.79 -5.91
N ARG A 23 3.88 0.33 -5.38
CA ARG A 23 4.42 0.82 -4.09
C ARG A 23 4.80 2.29 -4.13
N LEU A 24 5.47 2.73 -5.18
CA LEU A 24 5.87 4.13 -5.34
C LEU A 24 4.64 5.04 -5.42
N ALA A 25 3.66 4.70 -6.27
CA ALA A 25 2.43 5.48 -6.39
C ALA A 25 1.66 5.53 -5.07
N THR A 26 1.38 4.37 -4.48
CA THR A 26 0.60 4.27 -3.23
C THR A 26 1.32 4.97 -2.07
N GLY A 27 2.62 4.71 -1.91
CA GLY A 27 3.42 5.30 -0.85
C GLY A 27 3.60 6.82 -0.99
N MET A 28 3.74 7.34 -2.21
CA MET A 28 3.79 8.79 -2.45
C MET A 28 2.49 9.48 -2.06
N VAL A 29 1.34 8.88 -2.42
CA VAL A 29 0.03 9.43 -2.08
C VAL A 29 -0.13 9.49 -0.56
N PHE A 30 0.13 8.41 0.17
CA PHE A 30 0.09 8.41 1.63
C PHE A 30 1.07 9.40 2.26
N LEU A 31 2.30 9.49 1.74
CA LEU A 31 3.29 10.43 2.24
C LEU A 31 2.81 11.88 2.09
N MET A 32 2.22 12.22 0.95
CA MET A 32 1.67 13.57 0.71
C MET A 32 0.45 13.86 1.59
N HIS A 33 -0.48 12.92 1.73
CA HIS A 33 -1.62 13.08 2.63
C HIS A 33 -1.20 13.24 4.09
N GLY A 34 -0.25 12.41 4.55
CA GLY A 34 0.29 12.49 5.90
C GLY A 34 1.03 13.80 6.12
N TRP A 35 1.85 14.23 5.16
CA TRP A 35 2.58 15.49 5.25
C TRP A 35 1.65 16.70 5.36
N MET A 36 0.58 16.72 4.55
CA MET A 36 -0.44 17.77 4.62
C MET A 36 -1.12 17.80 6.00
N LYS A 37 -1.38 16.64 6.61
CA LYS A 37 -1.94 16.54 7.98
C LYS A 37 -0.96 17.04 9.03
N VAL A 38 0.33 16.69 8.92
CA VAL A 38 1.37 17.18 9.83
C VAL A 38 1.46 18.71 9.78
N GLN A 39 1.40 19.31 8.59
CA GLN A 39 1.45 20.76 8.42
C GLN A 39 0.20 21.48 8.96
N ASN A 40 -0.96 20.83 8.95
CA ASN A 40 -2.24 21.43 9.35
C ASN A 40 -2.89 20.69 10.53
N MET A 41 -2.09 20.28 11.51
CA MET A 41 -2.54 19.36 12.56
C MET A 41 -3.80 19.83 13.29
N ALA A 42 -3.86 21.10 13.68
CA ALA A 42 -5.01 21.66 14.41
C ALA A 42 -6.32 21.56 13.62
N MET A 43 -6.27 21.73 12.29
CA MET A 43 -7.45 21.59 11.42
C MET A 43 -7.94 20.13 11.39
N PHE A 44 -7.02 19.18 11.27
CA PHE A 44 -7.38 17.76 11.22
C PHE A 44 -7.80 17.21 12.58
N ASP A 45 -7.19 17.65 13.69
CA ASP A 45 -7.65 17.31 15.03
C ASP A 45 -9.09 17.80 15.27
N ALA A 46 -9.42 19.03 14.85
CA ALA A 46 -10.79 19.55 14.92
C ALA A 46 -11.77 18.74 14.05
N ALA A 47 -11.37 18.39 12.83
CA ALA A 47 -12.19 17.57 11.93
C ALA A 47 -12.44 16.17 12.52
N PHE A 48 -11.43 15.55 13.12
CA PHE A 48 -11.51 14.22 13.71
C PHE A 48 -12.35 14.23 14.99
N ALA A 49 -12.22 15.28 15.81
CA ALA A 49 -13.10 15.50 16.95
C ALA A 49 -14.58 15.62 16.51
N GLY A 50 -14.84 16.31 15.40
CA GLY A 50 -16.17 16.39 14.79
C GLY A 50 -16.74 15.05 14.33
N MET A 51 -15.87 14.06 14.04
CA MET A 51 -16.25 12.69 13.70
C MET A 51 -16.38 11.77 14.95
N GLY A 52 -16.17 12.30 16.15
CA GLY A 52 -16.24 11.54 17.41
C GLY A 52 -14.98 10.73 17.73
N LEU A 53 -13.84 11.01 17.08
CA LEU A 53 -12.59 10.32 17.36
C LEU A 53 -11.87 10.88 18.60
N PRO A 54 -11.12 10.05 19.36
CA PRO A 54 -10.33 10.51 20.50
C PRO A 54 -9.26 11.54 20.10
N MET A 55 -8.93 12.45 21.03
CA MET A 55 -7.82 13.40 20.87
C MET A 55 -6.50 12.66 20.59
N GLY A 56 -5.69 13.22 19.68
CA GLY A 56 -4.41 12.65 19.26
C GLY A 56 -4.51 11.63 18.12
N THR A 57 -5.72 11.23 17.71
CA THR A 57 -5.91 10.31 16.58
C THR A 57 -5.40 10.91 15.26
N ALA A 58 -5.62 12.21 15.02
CA ALA A 58 -5.13 12.84 13.79
C ALA A 58 -3.60 12.89 13.76
N THR A 59 -2.97 13.18 14.90
CA THR A 59 -1.50 13.12 15.05
C THR A 59 -0.96 11.72 14.77
N PHE A 60 -1.57 10.69 15.35
CA PHE A 60 -1.17 9.30 15.11
C PHE A 60 -1.29 8.93 13.62
N ILE A 61 -2.43 9.21 12.99
CA ILE A 61 -2.65 8.90 11.57
C ILE A 61 -1.70 9.69 10.67
N ALA A 62 -1.45 10.97 10.95
CA ALA A 62 -0.56 11.80 10.15
C ALA A 62 0.87 11.23 10.12
N TRP A 63 1.42 10.87 11.28
CA TRP A 63 2.74 10.25 11.35
C TRP A 63 2.79 8.84 10.78
N LEU A 64 1.73 8.07 10.98
CA LEU A 64 1.59 6.73 10.39
C LEU A 64 1.60 6.80 8.85
N GLU A 65 0.93 7.78 8.26
CA GLU A 65 0.92 8.00 6.81
C GLU A 65 2.27 8.45 6.26
N VAL A 66 2.97 9.37 6.95
CA VAL A 66 4.30 9.82 6.53
C VAL A 66 5.32 8.68 6.62
N ILE A 67 5.42 8.04 7.78
CA ILE A 67 6.40 6.99 8.03
C ILE A 67 6.07 5.76 7.20
N GLY A 68 4.81 5.35 7.16
CA GLY A 68 4.37 4.19 6.39
C GLY A 68 4.44 4.42 4.88
N GLY A 69 4.16 5.64 4.40
CA GLY A 69 4.30 6.01 2.99
C GLY A 69 5.76 5.90 2.55
N LEU A 70 6.68 6.42 3.37
CA LEU A 70 8.12 6.29 3.13
C LEU A 70 8.57 4.81 3.20
N ALA A 71 8.07 4.05 4.16
CA ALA A 71 8.36 2.62 4.28
C ALA A 71 7.89 1.84 3.05
N LEU A 72 6.70 2.13 2.52
CA LEU A 72 6.20 1.52 1.28
C LEU A 72 7.09 1.83 0.07
N ILE A 73 7.50 3.09 -0.08
CA ILE A 73 8.40 3.55 -1.15
C ILE A 73 9.72 2.77 -1.09
N LEU A 74 10.33 2.68 0.09
CA LEU A 74 11.58 1.95 0.30
C LEU A 74 11.40 0.42 0.25
N GLY A 75 10.17 -0.08 0.33
CA GLY A 75 9.88 -1.50 0.42
C GLY A 75 10.28 -2.11 1.75
N ILE A 76 10.11 -1.37 2.84
CA ILE A 76 10.33 -1.83 4.20
C ILE A 76 8.99 -2.39 4.72
N PHE A 77 8.93 -3.70 5.00
CA PHE A 77 7.71 -4.41 5.42
C PHE A 77 6.42 -4.04 4.64
N PRO A 78 6.44 -4.08 3.29
CA PRO A 78 5.36 -3.53 2.48
C PRO A 78 4.02 -4.23 2.70
N ARG A 79 4.01 -5.52 3.09
CA ARG A 79 2.76 -6.22 3.42
C ARG A 79 2.09 -5.72 4.69
N VAL A 80 2.88 -5.40 5.70
CA VAL A 80 2.38 -4.88 6.98
C VAL A 80 1.78 -3.50 6.76
N PHE A 81 2.51 -2.61 6.08
CA PHE A 81 1.99 -1.29 5.74
C PHE A 81 0.81 -1.33 4.77
N GLY A 82 0.78 -2.28 3.82
CA GLY A 82 -0.37 -2.51 2.96
C GLY A 82 -1.63 -2.91 3.72
N LEU A 83 -1.51 -3.77 4.75
CA LEU A 83 -2.63 -4.11 5.63
C LEU A 83 -3.09 -2.90 6.44
N ILE A 84 -2.16 -2.19 7.07
CA ILE A 84 -2.45 -1.02 7.91
C ILE A 84 -3.17 0.05 7.09
N PHE A 85 -2.64 0.40 5.91
CA PHE A 85 -3.25 1.40 5.03
C PHE A 85 -4.58 0.95 4.45
N GLY A 86 -4.72 -0.33 4.10
CA GLY A 86 -6.00 -0.89 3.66
C GLY A 86 -7.08 -0.72 4.72
N ILE A 87 -6.79 -1.09 5.98
CA ILE A 87 -7.69 -0.89 7.12
C ILE A 87 -7.97 0.60 7.34
N GLN A 88 -6.94 1.44 7.29
CA GLN A 88 -7.08 2.87 7.50
C GLN A 88 -8.05 3.50 6.49
N MET A 89 -7.97 3.12 5.21
CA MET A 89 -8.91 3.61 4.19
C MET A 89 -10.33 3.08 4.41
N LEU A 90 -10.51 1.84 4.85
CA LEU A 90 -11.84 1.32 5.22
C LEU A 90 -12.48 2.12 6.36
N VAL A 91 -11.68 2.47 7.38
CA VAL A 91 -12.14 3.32 8.49
C VAL A 91 -12.49 4.72 7.99
N ALA A 92 -11.66 5.30 7.11
CA ALA A 92 -11.94 6.62 6.52
C ALA A 92 -13.25 6.64 5.74
N ILE A 93 -13.48 5.65 4.86
CA ILE A 93 -14.72 5.50 4.07
C ILE A 93 -15.95 5.35 4.98
N TYR A 94 -15.82 4.59 6.07
CA TYR A 94 -16.91 4.38 7.03
C TYR A 94 -17.26 5.69 7.78
N LEU A 95 -16.25 6.38 8.32
CA LEU A 95 -16.45 7.60 9.12
C LEU A 95 -16.92 8.80 8.29
N THR A 96 -16.49 8.89 7.05
CA THR A 96 -16.86 9.99 6.14
C THR A 96 -18.22 9.78 5.46
N GLY A 97 -18.93 8.68 5.78
CA GLY A 97 -20.31 8.49 5.37
C GLY A 97 -20.46 8.11 3.90
N PHE A 98 -19.76 7.07 3.45
CA PHE A 98 -19.83 6.54 2.08
C PHE A 98 -21.24 6.45 1.49
N PHE A 99 -22.20 5.95 2.27
CA PHE A 99 -23.58 5.78 1.84
C PHE A 99 -24.38 7.10 1.73
N ALA A 100 -23.92 8.16 2.38
CA ALA A 100 -24.56 9.48 2.38
C ALA A 100 -23.99 10.42 1.29
N ASN A 101 -22.67 10.36 1.06
CA ASN A 101 -21.95 11.31 0.20
C ASN A 101 -21.71 10.80 -1.23
N GLY A 102 -22.00 9.51 -1.50
CA GLY A 102 -21.94 8.91 -2.83
C GLY A 102 -20.50 8.63 -3.34
N TYR A 103 -20.40 7.85 -4.41
CA TYR A 103 -19.11 7.30 -4.90
C TYR A 103 -18.04 8.36 -5.23
N ARG A 104 -18.45 9.52 -5.75
CA ARG A 104 -17.55 10.56 -6.28
C ARG A 104 -16.65 11.20 -5.21
N GLN A 105 -17.06 11.18 -3.95
CA GLN A 105 -16.27 11.71 -2.84
C GLN A 105 -15.24 10.69 -2.33
N HIS A 106 -15.42 9.40 -2.66
CA HIS A 106 -14.67 8.28 -2.07
C HIS A 106 -13.85 7.46 -3.07
N GLU A 107 -13.75 7.93 -4.31
CA GLU A 107 -13.03 7.23 -5.38
C GLU A 107 -11.55 6.99 -5.01
N LEU A 108 -10.90 7.99 -4.42
CA LEU A 108 -9.50 7.90 -4.05
C LEU A 108 -9.28 6.92 -2.89
N GLU A 109 -10.14 6.94 -1.88
CA GLU A 109 -10.00 6.04 -0.73
C GLU A 109 -10.26 4.59 -1.13
N ILE A 110 -11.22 4.32 -2.02
CA ILE A 110 -11.46 2.99 -2.56
C ILE A 110 -10.25 2.49 -3.34
N VAL A 111 -9.71 3.33 -4.23
CA VAL A 111 -8.53 2.98 -5.02
C VAL A 111 -7.33 2.71 -4.11
N LEU A 112 -7.07 3.57 -3.13
CA LEU A 112 -5.97 3.39 -2.18
C LEU A 112 -6.17 2.16 -1.27
N ALA A 113 -7.40 1.86 -0.85
CA ALA A 113 -7.70 0.65 -0.10
C ALA A 113 -7.35 -0.59 -0.92
N LEU A 114 -7.83 -0.66 -2.17
CA LEU A 114 -7.58 -1.80 -3.06
C LEU A 114 -6.11 -1.95 -3.43
N LEU A 115 -5.40 -0.85 -3.68
CA LEU A 115 -3.96 -0.88 -3.94
C LEU A 115 -3.18 -1.35 -2.70
N SER A 116 -3.55 -0.89 -1.51
CA SER A 116 -2.91 -1.28 -0.25
C SER A 116 -3.12 -2.76 0.06
N PHE A 117 -4.34 -3.27 -0.09
CA PHE A 117 -4.62 -4.71 0.00
C PHE A 117 -3.93 -5.49 -1.11
N GLY A 118 -3.86 -4.95 -2.33
CA GLY A 118 -3.10 -5.52 -3.43
C GLY A 118 -1.62 -5.72 -3.07
N ILE A 119 -0.98 -4.70 -2.47
CA ILE A 119 0.41 -4.79 -1.97
C ILE A 119 0.51 -5.85 -0.87
N MET A 120 -0.44 -5.89 0.07
CA MET A 120 -0.48 -6.88 1.14
C MET A 120 -0.50 -8.32 0.62
N PHE A 121 -1.34 -8.61 -0.37
CA PHE A 121 -1.45 -9.96 -0.94
C PHE A 121 -0.33 -10.30 -1.92
N ALA A 122 0.15 -9.32 -2.69
CA ALA A 122 1.12 -9.57 -3.75
C ALA A 122 2.58 -9.60 -3.27
N GLY A 123 2.89 -8.94 -2.15
CA GLY A 123 4.21 -8.95 -1.48
C GLY A 123 5.18 -7.86 -1.94
N SER A 124 6.43 -7.94 -1.44
CA SER A 124 7.43 -6.87 -1.61
C SER A 124 8.02 -6.70 -3.01
N GLY A 125 8.11 -7.79 -3.78
CA GLY A 125 8.86 -7.83 -5.04
C GLY A 125 10.39 -7.70 -4.84
N ARG A 126 11.13 -7.73 -5.96
CA ARG A 126 12.61 -7.74 -5.96
C ARG A 126 13.27 -6.42 -5.56
N PHE A 127 12.58 -5.30 -5.75
CA PHE A 127 13.10 -3.95 -5.46
C PHE A 127 12.67 -3.46 -4.07
N ALA A 128 12.71 -4.34 -3.07
CA ALA A 128 12.38 -3.99 -1.70
C ALA A 128 13.67 -3.98 -0.88
N LEU A 129 13.89 -2.92 -0.08
CA LEU A 129 15.10 -2.79 0.71
C LEU A 129 15.14 -3.81 1.86
N TYR A 130 14.01 -4.02 2.54
CA TYR A 130 13.93 -4.97 3.65
C TYR A 130 12.50 -5.46 3.86
N SER A 131 12.20 -6.70 3.50
CA SER A 131 10.84 -7.23 3.58
C SER A 131 10.67 -8.42 4.53
N GLY A 132 11.77 -9.08 4.93
CA GLY A 132 11.71 -10.33 5.72
C GLY A 132 11.05 -11.52 4.99
N GLU A 133 10.71 -11.34 3.72
CA GLU A 133 10.06 -12.30 2.83
C GLU A 133 10.88 -12.51 1.56
N CYS A 134 10.69 -13.62 0.85
CA CYS A 134 11.43 -13.86 -0.38
C CYS A 134 11.01 -12.86 -1.48
N PRO A 135 11.94 -12.07 -2.08
CA PRO A 135 11.62 -11.04 -3.07
C PRO A 135 10.95 -11.56 -4.37
N ARG A 136 11.01 -12.87 -4.61
CA ARG A 136 10.50 -13.52 -5.83
C ARG A 136 9.11 -14.14 -5.62
N CYS A 137 8.90 -14.74 -4.45
CA CYS A 137 7.70 -15.53 -4.15
C CYS A 137 6.84 -14.96 -3.00
N GLY A 138 7.33 -13.96 -2.26
CA GLY A 138 6.61 -13.29 -1.18
C GLY A 138 6.31 -14.17 0.05
N ALA A 139 6.86 -15.39 0.11
CA ALA A 139 6.71 -16.24 1.29
C ALA A 139 7.57 -15.69 2.45
N TYR A 140 6.95 -15.48 3.62
CA TYR A 140 7.66 -15.24 4.87
C TYR A 140 8.40 -16.52 5.24
N MET A 141 9.71 -16.45 5.46
CA MET A 141 10.56 -17.60 5.77
C MET A 141 10.56 -18.71 4.70
N CYS A 142 11.21 -18.46 3.56
CA CYS A 142 11.75 -19.58 2.79
C CYS A 142 12.80 -20.29 3.66
N LYS A 143 12.38 -21.31 4.43
CA LYS A 143 13.27 -22.21 5.20
C LYS A 143 14.26 -22.96 4.30
N LEU A 144 13.98 -22.99 3.00
CA LEU A 144 14.82 -23.57 1.98
C LEU A 144 15.41 -22.38 1.21
N GLY A 145 16.73 -22.28 1.10
CA GLY A 145 17.43 -21.15 0.50
C GLY A 145 16.97 -20.77 -0.93
N PRO A 146 17.60 -19.76 -1.56
CA PRO A 146 17.13 -19.12 -2.80
C PRO A 146 16.89 -20.07 -4.00
N THR A 147 17.42 -21.30 -3.95
CA THR A 147 17.28 -22.34 -4.97
C THR A 147 16.01 -23.19 -4.86
N ASN A 148 15.31 -23.17 -3.73
CA ASN A 148 14.19 -24.09 -3.44
C ASN A 148 12.83 -23.40 -3.32
N CYS A 149 12.64 -22.17 -3.83
CA CYS A 149 11.32 -21.56 -3.80
C CYS A 149 10.35 -22.30 -4.76
N PRO A 150 9.20 -22.82 -4.30
CA PRO A 150 8.27 -23.63 -5.11
C PRO A 150 7.70 -22.93 -6.36
N GLU A 151 7.71 -21.59 -6.38
CA GLU A 151 7.34 -20.79 -7.58
C GLU A 151 8.40 -20.86 -8.71
N MET A 152 9.60 -21.41 -8.48
CA MET A 152 10.62 -21.65 -9.52
C MET A 152 10.37 -22.94 -10.34
N LYS A 153 9.45 -23.82 -9.89
CA LYS A 153 9.16 -25.12 -10.53
C LYS A 153 7.93 -25.12 -11.45
N LYS A 154 7.32 -23.95 -11.67
CA LYS A 154 6.23 -23.75 -12.65
C LYS A 154 6.76 -22.90 -13.79
#